data_AF-A0A419SRG2-F1
#
_entry.id   AF-A0A419SRG2-F1
#
_cell.length_a   1.000
_cell.length_b   1.000
_cell.length_c   1.000
_cell.angle_alpha   90.00
_cell.angle_beta   90.00
_cell.angle_gamma   90.00
#
_symmetry.space_group_name_H-M   'P 1'
#
loop_
_entity.id
_entity.type
_entity.pdbx_description
1 polymer ?
#
loop_
_entity_poly.entity_id
_entity_poly.type
_entity_poly.pdbx_seq_one_letter_code
_entity_poly.pdbx_strand_id
1 'polypeptide(L)'
;MDYQQYTQSTTELVKHLFYGQIPSMDELIEHAKRHERVRNAMVLYSLNSSEDFYTFLQAANEDPKVQEMLLDLHTALKVPYFPPLRSLTRMLRHLPFYEQTGYTLDRQGNKMTTASQQIAKLLLSLNRLYNRKVRKMSPEKHRYVTERRADITLIKR
;
A
#
# COMPACT_ATOMS: atom_id res chain seq x y z
N MET A 1 -6.97 -0.50 -8.24
CA MET A 1 -6.79 0.71 -7.42
C MET A 1 -5.76 1.54 -8.16
N ASP A 2 -6.11 2.78 -8.47
CA ASP A 2 -5.16 3.78 -8.97
C ASP A 2 -4.54 4.56 -7.78
N TYR A 3 -3.76 5.59 -8.08
CA TYR A 3 -3.06 6.38 -7.08
C TYR A 3 -3.97 7.23 -6.20
N GLN A 4 -4.98 7.90 -6.76
CA GLN A 4 -5.90 8.74 -5.98
C GLN A 4 -6.70 7.88 -4.99
N GLN A 5 -7.11 6.69 -5.40
CA GLN A 5 -7.84 5.78 -4.52
C GLN A 5 -6.93 5.17 -3.46
N TYR A 6 -5.65 4.98 -3.77
CA TYR A 6 -4.64 4.60 -2.78
C TYR A 6 -4.49 5.70 -1.72
N THR A 7 -4.27 6.95 -2.11
CA THR A 7 -4.07 8.07 -1.17
C THR A 7 -5.29 8.31 -0.30
N GLN A 8 -6.50 8.20 -0.87
CA GLN A 8 -7.73 8.27 -0.09
C GLN A 8 -7.81 7.12 0.94
N SER A 9 -7.48 5.90 0.54
CA SER A 9 -7.60 4.71 1.40
C SER A 9 -6.59 4.74 2.57
N THR A 10 -5.36 5.19 2.34
CA THR A 10 -4.34 5.34 3.38
C THR A 10 -4.64 6.52 4.30
N THR A 11 -5.18 7.62 3.77
CA THR A 11 -5.63 8.76 4.59
C THR A 11 -6.75 8.36 5.55
N GLU A 12 -7.77 7.65 5.07
CA GLU A 12 -8.85 7.14 5.92
C GLU A 12 -8.36 6.12 6.95
N LEU A 13 -7.37 5.30 6.61
CA LEU A 13 -6.73 4.39 7.56
C LEU A 13 -6.05 5.16 8.69
N VAL A 14 -5.29 6.22 8.37
CA VAL A 14 -4.65 7.08 9.38
C VAL A 14 -5.70 7.77 10.24
N LYS A 15 -6.72 8.40 9.65
CA LYS A 15 -7.83 9.01 10.41
C LYS A 15 -8.46 8.03 11.40
N HIS A 16 -8.68 6.79 10.99
CA HIS A 16 -9.28 5.79 11.87
C HIS A 16 -8.39 5.45 13.09
N LEU A 17 -7.07 5.44 12.91
CA LEU A 17 -6.12 5.20 13.99
C LEU A 17 -5.99 6.39 14.94
N PHE A 18 -6.30 7.61 14.47
CA PHE A 18 -6.18 8.86 15.20
C PHE A 18 -7.53 9.55 15.43
N TYR A 19 -8.59 8.76 15.65
CA TYR A 19 -9.93 9.24 16.07
C TYR A 19 -10.51 10.37 15.19
N GLY A 20 -10.27 10.30 13.88
CA GLY A 20 -10.78 11.25 12.89
C GLY A 20 -9.80 12.37 12.52
N GLN A 21 -8.67 12.49 13.23
CA GLN A 21 -7.64 13.49 12.93
C GLN A 21 -6.59 12.92 11.96
N ILE A 22 -6.02 13.79 11.14
CA ILE A 22 -4.82 13.46 10.34
C ILE A 22 -3.63 14.14 11.04
N PRO A 23 -2.83 13.40 11.81
CA PRO A 23 -1.58 13.92 12.36
C PRO A 23 -0.60 14.30 11.23
N SER A 24 0.33 15.19 11.55
CA SER A 24 1.48 15.49 10.70
C SER A 24 2.37 14.25 10.50
N MET A 25 3.21 14.29 9.46
CA MET A 25 4.12 13.18 9.17
C MET A 25 5.11 12.94 10.32
N ASP A 26 5.60 13.99 10.97
CA ASP A 26 6.49 13.89 12.13
C ASP A 26 5.82 13.22 13.33
N GLU A 27 4.59 13.61 13.65
CA GLU A 27 3.79 12.95 14.69
C GLU A 27 3.57 11.47 14.35
N LEU A 28 3.23 11.16 13.09
CA LEU A 28 3.07 9.77 12.64
C LEU A 28 4.35 8.96 12.84
N ILE A 29 5.52 9.52 12.55
CA ILE A 29 6.81 8.86 12.73
C ILE A 29 7.06 8.57 14.21
N GLU A 30 6.84 9.54 15.09
CA GLU A 30 7.03 9.37 16.53
C GLU A 30 6.08 8.31 17.13
N HIS A 31 4.81 8.30 16.70
CA HIS A 31 3.87 7.26 17.11
C HIS A 31 4.23 5.89 16.51
N ALA A 32 4.69 5.83 15.27
CA ALA A 32 5.10 4.61 14.58
C ALA A 32 6.28 3.91 15.28
N LYS A 33 7.18 4.66 15.92
CA LYS A 33 8.25 4.08 16.73
C LYS A 33 7.72 3.26 17.91
N ARG A 34 6.53 3.57 18.43
CA ARG A 34 5.98 2.94 19.64
C ARG A 34 4.86 1.93 19.34
N HIS A 35 4.20 2.05 18.19
CA HIS A 35 3.01 1.26 17.86
C HIS A 35 3.10 0.61 16.48
N GLU A 36 3.12 -0.73 16.44
CA GLU A 36 3.24 -1.51 15.20
C GLU A 36 2.13 -1.23 14.17
N ARG A 37 0.89 -1.05 14.63
CA ARG A 37 -0.24 -0.71 13.74
C ARG A 37 -0.07 0.66 13.09
N VAL A 38 0.40 1.64 13.85
CA VAL A 38 0.67 2.99 13.34
C VAL A 38 1.83 2.96 12.39
N ARG A 39 2.91 2.22 12.70
CA ARG A 39 4.05 2.01 11.80
C ARG A 39 3.62 1.55 10.41
N ASN A 40 2.82 0.49 10.33
CA ASN A 40 2.40 -0.06 9.04
C ASN A 40 1.48 0.91 8.26
N ALA A 41 0.66 1.70 8.95
CA ALA A 41 -0.18 2.71 8.31
C ALA A 41 0.66 3.91 7.83
N MET A 42 1.57 4.39 8.68
CA MET A 42 2.47 5.52 8.41
C MET A 42 3.34 5.26 7.18
N VAL A 43 4.00 4.10 7.09
CA VAL A 43 4.88 3.81 5.94
C VAL A 43 4.12 3.70 4.61
N LEU A 44 2.83 3.39 4.63
CA LEU A 44 1.99 3.48 3.43
C LEU A 44 1.53 4.92 3.20
N TYR A 45 1.15 5.63 4.26
CA TYR A 45 0.75 7.03 4.18
C TYR A 45 1.86 7.91 3.62
N SER A 46 3.13 7.64 3.91
CA SER A 46 4.27 8.41 3.40
C SER A 46 4.38 8.43 1.87
N LEU A 47 3.70 7.54 1.15
CA LEU A 47 3.65 7.54 -0.32
C LEU A 47 2.50 8.38 -0.89
N ASN A 48 1.73 9.08 -0.04
CA ASN A 48 0.61 9.92 -0.47
C ASN A 48 1.04 11.21 -1.15
N SER A 49 2.22 11.71 -0.82
CA SER A 49 2.77 12.93 -1.40
C SER A 49 4.30 12.87 -1.39
N SER A 50 4.93 13.71 -2.20
CA SER A 50 6.39 13.87 -2.15
C SER A 50 6.86 14.48 -0.83
N GLU A 51 6.08 15.39 -0.25
CA GLU A 51 6.39 16.05 1.02
C GLU A 51 6.48 15.04 2.16
N ASP A 52 5.43 14.23 2.35
CA ASP A 52 5.40 13.19 3.39
C ASP A 52 6.53 12.17 3.19
N PHE A 53 6.81 11.81 1.93
CA PHE A 53 7.89 10.87 1.62
C PHE A 53 9.26 11.45 1.99
N TYR A 54 9.53 12.72 1.69
CA TYR A 54 10.81 13.33 2.00
C TYR A 54 11.01 13.56 3.50
N THR A 55 9.96 13.91 4.25
CA THR A 55 10.01 13.95 5.72
C THR A 55 10.34 12.57 6.29
N PHE A 56 9.68 11.52 5.78
CA PHE A 56 10.00 10.15 6.17
C PHE A 56 11.44 9.75 5.81
N LEU A 57 11.91 10.11 4.62
CA LEU A 57 13.26 9.80 4.15
C LEU A 57 14.33 10.52 4.97
N GLN A 58 14.09 11.78 5.33
CA GLN A 58 14.99 12.53 6.20
C GLN A 58 15.10 11.85 7.57
N ALA A 59 13.96 11.53 8.20
CA ALA A 59 13.95 10.81 9.46
C ALA A 59 14.62 9.43 9.37
N ALA A 60 14.48 8.73 8.24
CA ALA A 60 15.15 7.45 7.99
C ALA A 60 16.67 7.55 7.87
N ASN A 61 17.21 8.71 7.48
CA ASN A 61 18.66 8.94 7.43
C ASN A 61 19.24 9.24 8.82
N GLU A 62 18.41 9.69 9.76
CA GLU A 62 18.81 10.13 11.09
C GLU A 62 18.55 9.06 12.17
N ASP A 63 17.51 8.23 12.00
CA ASP A 63 17.09 7.22 12.98
C ASP A 63 17.12 5.80 12.37
N PRO A 64 17.98 4.88 12.89
CA PRO A 64 18.07 3.50 12.40
C PRO A 64 16.74 2.75 12.41
N LYS A 65 15.87 3.03 13.39
CA LYS A 65 14.57 2.38 13.48
C LYS A 65 13.63 2.85 12.37
N VAL A 66 13.71 4.11 11.98
CA VAL A 66 12.95 4.66 10.84
C VAL A 66 13.55 4.14 9.53
N GLN A 67 14.87 3.98 9.46
CA GLN A 67 15.54 3.31 8.35
C GLN A 67 15.02 1.88 8.14
N GLU A 68 14.88 1.09 9.21
CA GLU A 68 14.26 -0.24 9.15
C GLU A 68 12.84 -0.18 8.57
N MET A 69 12.03 0.80 8.98
CA MET A 69 10.68 1.00 8.43
C MET A 69 10.69 1.27 6.92
N LEU A 70 11.65 2.06 6.43
CA LEU A 70 11.82 2.34 5.00
C LEU A 70 12.24 1.08 4.22
N LEU A 71 13.14 0.27 4.79
CA LEU A 71 13.54 -1.02 4.20
C LEU A 71 12.37 -2.00 4.16
N ASP A 72 11.55 -2.03 5.21
CA ASP A 72 10.36 -2.87 5.27
C ASP A 72 9.30 -2.46 4.24
N LEU A 73 9.07 -1.16 4.07
CA LEU A 73 8.21 -0.62 3.02
C LEU A 73 8.71 -1.05 1.64
N HIS A 74 9.99 -0.83 1.35
CA HIS A 74 10.59 -1.18 0.08
C HIS A 74 10.48 -2.69 -0.21
N THR A 75 10.76 -3.52 0.78
CA THR A 75 10.64 -4.98 0.67
C THR A 75 9.19 -5.41 0.45
N ALA A 76 8.22 -4.76 1.11
CA ALA A 76 6.80 -5.00 0.90
C ALA A 76 6.33 -4.62 -0.52
N LEU A 77 6.87 -3.53 -1.09
CA LEU A 77 6.58 -3.14 -2.48
C LEU A 77 7.25 -4.06 -3.51
N LYS A 78 8.34 -4.75 -3.10
CA LYS A 78 9.02 -5.76 -3.90
C LYS A 78 8.41 -7.16 -3.81
N VAL A 79 7.36 -7.36 -3.00
CA VAL A 79 6.74 -8.69 -2.80
C VAL A 79 6.49 -9.32 -4.17
N PRO A 80 7.20 -10.42 -4.48
CA PRO A 80 7.25 -10.95 -5.82
C PRO A 80 5.89 -11.57 -6.13
N TYR A 81 5.23 -11.06 -7.17
CA TYR A 81 4.20 -11.77 -7.93
C TYR A 81 2.88 -12.11 -7.25
N PHE A 82 2.40 -11.39 -6.22
CA PHE A 82 0.98 -11.53 -5.87
C PHE A 82 0.12 -10.85 -6.95
N PRO A 83 -0.61 -11.60 -7.83
CA PRO A 83 -1.30 -11.00 -8.98
C PRO A 83 -2.26 -9.87 -8.61
N PRO A 84 -2.99 -9.93 -7.47
CA PRO A 84 -3.83 -8.82 -7.04
C PRO A 84 -3.07 -7.51 -6.80
N LEU A 85 -1.80 -7.57 -6.40
CA LEU A 85 -1.00 -6.40 -5.99
C LEU A 85 -0.05 -5.89 -7.06
N ARG A 86 0.25 -6.70 -8.09
CA ARG A 86 1.29 -6.40 -9.09
C ARG A 86 1.17 -4.99 -9.69
N SER A 87 -0.03 -4.58 -10.10
CA SER A 87 -0.23 -3.25 -10.69
C SER A 87 -0.06 -2.13 -9.67
N LEU A 88 -0.56 -2.33 -8.44
CA LEU A 88 -0.49 -1.34 -7.37
C LEU A 88 0.96 -1.15 -6.90
N THR A 89 1.68 -2.24 -6.61
CA THR A 89 3.08 -2.15 -6.16
C THR A 89 3.99 -1.60 -7.27
N ARG A 90 3.76 -1.96 -8.54
CA ARG A 90 4.47 -1.35 -9.67
C ARG A 90 4.24 0.17 -9.74
N MET A 91 2.99 0.61 -9.64
CA MET A 91 2.65 2.03 -9.63
C MET A 91 3.37 2.77 -8.50
N LEU A 92 3.31 2.24 -7.27
CA LEU A 92 3.96 2.87 -6.10
C LEU A 92 5.49 2.90 -6.22
N ARG A 93 6.13 1.85 -6.77
CA ARG A 93 7.58 1.82 -6.98
C ARG A 93 8.09 2.81 -8.03
N HIS A 94 7.24 3.22 -8.96
CA HIS A 94 7.57 4.17 -10.02
C HIS A 94 7.00 5.57 -9.75
N LEU A 95 6.66 5.88 -8.49
CA LEU A 95 6.41 7.27 -8.11
C LEU A 95 7.71 8.07 -8.28
N PRO A 96 7.70 9.24 -8.94
CA PRO A 96 8.91 10.00 -9.26
C PRO A 96 9.79 10.29 -8.04
N PHE A 97 9.16 10.61 -6.90
CA PHE A 97 9.87 10.92 -5.65
C PHE A 97 10.41 9.68 -4.93
N TYR A 98 9.91 8.48 -5.23
CA TYR A 98 10.34 7.23 -4.62
C TYR A 98 11.41 6.50 -5.45
N GLU A 99 11.36 6.64 -6.77
CA GLU A 99 12.08 5.78 -7.72
C GLU A 99 13.59 5.72 -7.47
N GLN A 100 14.24 6.87 -7.25
CA GLN A 100 15.67 6.93 -6.95
C GLN A 100 16.02 6.23 -5.63
N THR A 101 15.23 6.45 -4.58
CA THR A 101 15.39 5.74 -3.29
C THR A 101 15.20 4.24 -3.49
N GLY A 102 14.19 3.84 -4.26
CA GLY A 102 13.94 2.45 -4.63
C GLY A 102 15.15 1.78 -5.27
N TYR A 103 15.81 2.44 -6.22
CA TYR A 103 17.03 1.91 -6.86
C TYR A 103 18.19 1.76 -5.88
N THR A 104 18.37 2.71 -4.95
CA THR A 104 19.40 2.62 -3.91
C THR A 104 19.15 1.44 -2.98
N LEU A 105 17.91 1.26 -2.53
CA LEU A 105 17.52 0.16 -1.65
C LEU A 105 17.56 -1.21 -2.36
N ASP A 106 17.31 -1.25 -3.67
CA ASP A 106 17.41 -2.48 -4.48
C ASP A 106 18.83 -3.08 -4.41
N ARG A 107 19.87 -2.23 -4.35
CA ARG A 107 21.28 -2.64 -4.26
C ARG A 107 21.67 -3.20 -2.89
N GLN A 108 20.91 -2.91 -1.84
CA GLN A 108 21.23 -3.33 -0.47
C GLN A 108 20.82 -4.79 -0.18
N GLY A 109 20.04 -5.44 -1.05
CA GLY A 109 19.77 -6.87 -0.94
C GLY A 109 18.92 -7.27 0.28
N ASN A 110 17.86 -6.51 0.56
CA ASN A 110 17.02 -6.70 1.75
C ASN A 110 16.17 -7.99 1.71
N LYS A 111 16.08 -8.66 2.86
CA LYS A 111 15.26 -9.88 3.07
C LYS A 111 13.87 -9.52 3.60
N MET A 112 12.89 -10.37 3.27
CA MET A 112 11.53 -10.26 3.81
C MET A 112 11.52 -10.48 5.33
N THR A 113 10.98 -9.50 6.05
CA THR A 113 10.77 -9.50 7.52
C THR A 113 9.29 -9.74 7.85
N THR A 114 8.97 -10.07 9.11
CA THR A 114 7.57 -10.12 9.58
C THR A 114 6.84 -8.80 9.34
N ALA A 115 7.57 -7.71 9.56
CA ALA A 115 7.13 -6.34 9.40
C ALA A 115 6.73 -6.02 7.94
N SER A 116 7.60 -6.29 6.98
CA SER A 116 7.32 -6.13 5.55
C SER A 116 6.19 -7.03 5.07
N GLN A 117 6.05 -8.25 5.60
CA GLN A 117 4.89 -9.12 5.31
C GLN A 117 3.57 -8.52 5.81
N GLN A 118 3.54 -7.89 6.98
CA GLN A 118 2.34 -7.23 7.49
C GLN A 118 1.96 -6.01 6.64
N ILE A 119 2.94 -5.20 6.22
CA ILE A 119 2.72 -4.07 5.30
C ILE A 119 2.11 -4.59 3.98
N ALA A 120 2.66 -5.68 3.44
CA ALA A 120 2.12 -6.32 2.23
C ALA A 120 0.68 -6.81 2.40
N LYS A 121 0.35 -7.42 3.55
CA LYS A 121 -1.02 -7.86 3.89
C LYS A 121 -1.98 -6.68 4.03
N LEU A 122 -1.53 -5.56 4.61
CA LEU A 122 -2.31 -4.34 4.72
C LEU A 122 -2.61 -3.76 3.34
N LEU A 123 -1.59 -3.65 2.48
CA LEU A 123 -1.75 -3.20 1.09
C LEU A 123 -2.73 -4.10 0.30
N LEU A 124 -2.64 -5.43 0.49
CA LEU A 124 -3.59 -6.37 -0.09
C LEU A 124 -5.03 -6.12 0.38
N SER A 125 -5.19 -5.81 1.67
CA SER A 125 -6.50 -5.55 2.27
C SER A 125 -7.12 -4.27 1.71
N LEU A 126 -6.34 -3.18 1.59
CA LEU A 126 -6.78 -1.94 0.94
C LEU A 126 -7.24 -2.18 -0.49
N ASN A 127 -6.43 -2.88 -1.29
CA ASN A 127 -6.76 -3.20 -2.68
C ASN A 127 -7.98 -4.13 -2.80
N ARG A 128 -8.17 -5.08 -1.88
CA ARG A 128 -9.37 -5.93 -1.84
C ARG A 128 -10.63 -5.13 -1.50
N LEU A 129 -10.56 -4.21 -0.54
CA LEU A 129 -11.68 -3.35 -0.18
C LEU A 129 -12.13 -2.51 -1.38
N TYR A 130 -11.18 -1.90 -2.10
CA TYR A 130 -11.46 -1.20 -3.35
C TYR A 130 -12.14 -2.11 -4.37
N ASN A 131 -11.55 -3.27 -4.67
CA ASN A 131 -12.10 -4.18 -5.67
C ASN A 131 -13.50 -4.69 -5.29
N ARG A 132 -13.80 -4.85 -4.00
CA ARG A 132 -15.15 -5.17 -3.52
C ARG A 132 -16.12 -4.01 -3.72
N LYS A 133 -15.74 -2.77 -3.38
CA LYS A 133 -16.58 -1.58 -3.59
C LYS A 133 -16.90 -1.38 -5.07
N VAL A 134 -15.89 -1.44 -5.95
CA VAL A 134 -16.08 -1.28 -7.39
C VAL A 134 -16.89 -2.43 -7.99
N ARG A 135 -16.64 -3.69 -7.58
CA ARG A 135 -17.44 -4.83 -8.07
C ARG A 135 -18.89 -4.81 -7.58
N LYS A 136 -19.17 -4.22 -6.42
CA LYS A 136 -20.55 -3.98 -5.96
C LYS A 136 -21.26 -2.85 -6.73
N MET A 137 -20.53 -2.00 -7.44
CA MET A 137 -21.07 -0.83 -8.16
C MET A 137 -21.29 -1.04 -9.67
N SER A 138 -20.95 -2.19 -10.24
CA SER A 138 -21.15 -2.43 -11.68
C SER A 138 -22.25 -3.48 -11.92
N PRO A 139 -23.52 -3.04 -12.13
CA PRO A 139 -24.60 -3.89 -12.64
C PRO A 139 -24.19 -4.63 -13.92
N GLU A 140 -23.44 -3.94 -14.79
CA GLU A 140 -22.96 -4.44 -16.08
C GLU A 140 -22.03 -5.64 -15.95
N LYS A 141 -21.12 -5.65 -14.96
CA LYS A 141 -20.23 -6.79 -14.74
C LYS A 141 -20.97 -7.98 -14.14
N HIS A 142 -21.99 -7.73 -13.31
CA HIS A 142 -22.85 -8.79 -12.80
C HIS A 142 -23.67 -9.40 -13.95
N ARG A 143 -24.27 -8.58 -14.82
CA ARG A 143 -24.95 -9.00 -16.05
C ARG A 143 -24.02 -9.81 -16.97
N TYR A 144 -22.86 -9.26 -17.32
CA TYR A 144 -21.87 -9.92 -18.18
C TYR A 144 -21.43 -11.29 -17.66
N VAL A 145 -21.17 -11.42 -16.34
CA VAL A 145 -20.79 -12.71 -15.75
C VAL A 145 -21.97 -13.68 -15.70
N THR A 146 -23.20 -13.19 -15.53
CA THR A 146 -24.41 -14.02 -15.49
C THR A 146 -24.77 -14.53 -16.88
N GLU A 147 -24.72 -13.66 -17.89
CA GLU A 147 -24.91 -13.99 -19.32
C GLU A 147 -23.87 -15.00 -19.79
N ARG A 148 -22.57 -14.76 -19.54
CA ARG A 148 -21.50 -15.70 -19.89
C ARG A 148 -21.58 -17.05 -19.17
N ARG A 149 -22.10 -17.08 -17.93
CA ARG A 149 -22.32 -18.34 -17.20
C ARG A 149 -23.47 -19.15 -17.82
N ALA A 150 -24.54 -18.50 -18.28
CA ALA A 150 -25.62 -19.16 -19.00
C ALA A 150 -25.10 -19.82 -20.29
N ASP A 151 -24.25 -19.12 -21.05
CA ASP A 151 -23.63 -19.64 -22.28
C ASP A 151 -22.77 -20.89 -22.05
N ILE A 152 -21.98 -20.92 -20.96
CA ILE A 152 -21.14 -22.07 -20.61
C ILE A 152 -21.98 -23.29 -20.20
N THR A 153 -23.17 -23.07 -19.65
CA THR A 153 -24.07 -24.16 -19.22
C THR A 153 -24.80 -24.81 -20.40
N LEU A 154 -25.03 -24.03 -21.47
CA LEU A 154 -25.62 -24.49 -22.74
C LEU A 154 -24.67 -25.37 -23.58
N ILE A 155 -23.36 -25.19 -23.46
CA ILE A 155 -22.35 -25.97 -24.19
C ILE A 155 -22.12 -27.36 -23.58
N LYS A 156 -22.64 -27.62 -22.36
CA LYS A 156 -22.49 -28.90 -21.64
C LYS A 156 -23.72 -29.80 -21.67
N ARG A 157 -24.71 -29.51 -22.51
CA ARG A 157 -25.83 -30.41 -22.84
C ARG A 157 -25.71 -30.85 -24.29
#